data_AF-A0A124EBM0-F1
#
_entry.id   AF-A0A124EBM0-F1
#
_cell.length_a   1.000
_cell.length_b   1.000
_cell.length_c   1.000
_cell.angle_alpha   90.00
_cell.angle_beta   90.00
_cell.angle_gamma   90.00
#
_symmetry.space_group_name_H-M   'P 1'
#
loop_
_entity.id
_entity.type
_entity.pdbx_description
1 polymer ?
#
loop_
_entity_poly.entity_id
_entity_poly.type
_entity_poly.pdbx_seq_one_letter_code
_entity_poly.pdbx_strand_id
1 'polypeptide(L)'
;MANFGLWWIRWNGSNYESRMNGSLREFKGLGFDYAVILGQPAHIQYTGDAETDAYNLSEYLSDYMNMPYYVTIPFFTPAKTPRGNITGSFEGSYWERWINVFAGSSDPNLRGFYWSLENAWMFKQDQIEKGVGISYELIKAMSQKIHSAGFEFIWIPSVPTMNIEGTNIFPWYYSPNYPGACEYFDYVFAQPNYYMGRINNINGWTLNLEGLKLKYNCWNVFMEMEADECVIGGGGNCKTCSDSINCTKLASDYVQAQINNIGRKYPQRAYYFGVTFDVVRQVDSYCISNLGVPYV
;
A
#
# COMPACT_ATOMS: atom_id res chain seq x y z
N MET A 1 1.41 6.40 17.10
CA MET A 1 0.47 5.70 16.21
C MET A 1 0.32 6.58 15.00
N ALA A 2 0.29 6.03 13.78
CA ALA A 2 0.07 6.83 12.59
C ALA A 2 -0.92 6.18 11.61
N ASN A 3 -1.66 7.05 10.93
CA ASN A 3 -2.65 6.71 9.93
C ASN A 3 -2.19 7.15 8.54
N PHE A 4 -2.08 6.20 7.64
CA PHE A 4 -1.66 6.38 6.26
C PHE A 4 -2.91 6.30 5.39
N GLY A 5 -3.29 7.38 4.72
CA GLY A 5 -4.40 7.36 3.77
C GLY A 5 -3.87 7.35 2.34
N LEU A 6 -4.56 6.67 1.43
CA LEU A 6 -4.22 6.72 0.01
C LEU A 6 -4.63 8.07 -0.59
N TRP A 7 -3.74 8.65 -1.40
CA TRP A 7 -3.99 9.88 -2.15
C TRP A 7 -3.82 9.60 -3.65
N TRP A 8 -4.94 9.59 -4.36
CA TRP A 8 -4.99 9.19 -5.76
C TRP A 8 -4.64 10.34 -6.69
N ILE A 9 -3.72 10.09 -7.63
CA ILE A 9 -3.31 11.04 -8.67
C ILE A 9 -3.52 10.44 -10.07
N ARG A 10 -3.48 11.31 -11.09
CA ARG A 10 -3.33 10.88 -12.49
C ARG A 10 -2.50 11.84 -13.31
N TRP A 11 -1.72 11.26 -14.22
CA TRP A 11 -1.15 11.92 -15.38
C TRP A 11 -2.23 12.07 -16.45
N ASN A 12 -2.48 13.30 -16.90
CA ASN A 12 -3.50 13.59 -17.92
C ASN A 12 -2.93 13.71 -19.35
N GLY A 13 -1.64 13.40 -19.53
CA GLY A 13 -0.91 13.57 -20.80
C GLY A 13 0.01 14.78 -20.82
N SER A 14 -0.18 15.75 -19.91
CA SER A 14 0.66 16.95 -19.83
C SER A 14 1.06 17.32 -18.41
N ASN A 15 0.20 17.09 -17.42
CA ASN A 15 0.46 17.37 -16.01
C ASN A 15 -0.14 16.29 -15.11
N TYR A 16 0.32 16.26 -13.86
CA TYR A 16 -0.35 15.52 -12.79
C TYR A 16 -1.50 16.32 -12.19
N GLU A 17 -2.55 15.61 -11.78
CA GLU A 17 -3.65 16.16 -11.01
C GLU A 17 -4.17 15.17 -9.96
N SER A 18 -4.77 15.71 -8.90
CA SER A 18 -5.42 14.89 -7.88
C SER A 18 -6.72 14.32 -8.43
N ARG A 19 -6.99 13.06 -8.08
CA ARG A 19 -8.28 12.41 -8.32
C ARG A 19 -9.21 12.47 -7.12
N MET A 20 -8.72 12.96 -5.98
CA MET A 20 -9.50 13.01 -4.75
C MET A 20 -10.66 14.01 -4.88
N ASN A 21 -11.85 13.60 -4.43
CA ASN A 21 -13.01 14.46 -4.28
C ASN A 21 -12.99 15.13 -2.91
N GLY A 22 -11.97 15.96 -2.68
CA GLY A 22 -11.77 16.66 -1.40
C GLY A 22 -10.40 17.32 -1.32
N SER A 23 -10.18 18.08 -0.26
CA SER A 23 -8.92 18.82 -0.05
C SER A 23 -7.94 18.09 0.86
N LEU A 24 -6.64 18.41 0.79
CA LEU A 24 -5.65 17.93 1.76
C LEU A 24 -5.99 18.33 3.21
N ARG A 25 -6.64 19.49 3.40
CA ARG A 25 -7.11 19.92 4.73
C ARG A 25 -8.17 18.98 5.28
N GLU A 26 -9.09 18.56 4.43
CA GLU A 26 -10.15 17.61 4.78
C GLU A 26 -9.57 16.22 5.07
N PHE A 27 -8.62 15.77 4.25
CA PHE A 27 -7.88 14.53 4.47
C PHE A 27 -7.18 14.51 5.84
N LYS A 28 -6.45 15.58 6.19
CA LYS A 28 -5.88 15.76 7.55
C LYS A 28 -6.96 15.75 8.63
N GLY A 29 -8.09 16.40 8.37
CA GLY A 29 -9.22 16.48 9.29
C GLY A 29 -9.89 15.13 9.58
N LEU A 30 -9.73 14.14 8.69
CA LEU A 30 -10.17 12.76 8.93
C LEU A 30 -9.20 11.97 9.83
N GLY A 31 -8.05 12.54 10.18
CA GLY A 31 -7.06 11.92 11.07
C GLY A 31 -5.95 11.16 10.36
N PHE A 32 -5.69 11.44 9.07
CA PHE A 32 -4.54 10.89 8.35
C PHE A 32 -3.28 11.74 8.59
N ASP A 33 -2.22 11.09 9.06
CA ASP A 33 -0.92 11.70 9.35
C ASP A 33 -0.04 11.73 8.09
N TYR A 34 -0.17 10.70 7.24
CA TYR A 34 0.62 10.52 6.03
C TYR A 34 -0.27 10.25 4.81
N ALA A 35 0.14 10.78 3.66
CA ALA A 35 -0.43 10.43 2.37
C ALA A 35 0.44 9.39 1.66
N VAL A 36 -0.17 8.32 1.15
CA VAL A 36 0.50 7.38 0.23
C VAL A 36 0.05 7.75 -1.19
N ILE A 37 0.96 8.36 -1.96
CA ILE A 37 0.66 8.83 -3.32
C ILE A 37 0.52 7.63 -4.24
N LEU A 38 -0.62 7.50 -4.90
CA LEU A 38 -0.93 6.33 -5.71
C LEU A 38 -1.57 6.67 -7.04
N GLY A 39 -1.17 5.94 -8.09
CA GLY A 39 -1.76 6.01 -9.41
C GLY A 39 -1.76 4.63 -10.04
N GLN A 40 -2.78 4.32 -10.83
CA GLN A 40 -2.76 3.15 -11.70
C GLN A 40 -1.58 3.23 -12.68
N PRO A 41 -1.14 2.12 -13.31
CA PRO A 41 0.01 2.16 -14.20
C PRO A 41 -0.10 3.18 -15.35
N ALA A 42 -1.31 3.42 -15.86
CA ALA A 42 -1.60 4.44 -16.88
C ALA A 42 -1.68 5.88 -16.33
N HIS A 43 -1.81 6.03 -15.02
CA HIS A 43 -1.93 7.30 -14.30
C HIS A 43 -0.58 7.81 -13.78
N ILE A 44 0.49 7.03 -13.91
CA ILE A 44 1.85 7.48 -13.64
C ILE A 44 2.54 7.61 -14.99
N GLN A 45 3.07 8.80 -15.30
CA GLN A 45 3.78 9.07 -16.54
C GLN A 45 4.80 7.96 -16.85
N TYR A 46 4.88 7.57 -18.12
CA TYR A 46 5.88 6.62 -18.59
C TYR A 46 6.35 7.02 -19.98
N THR A 47 7.51 7.66 -20.04
CA THR A 47 8.21 7.99 -21.28
C THR A 47 9.29 6.97 -21.63
N GLY A 48 9.61 6.07 -20.69
CA GLY A 48 10.77 5.18 -20.75
C GLY A 48 12.02 5.78 -20.09
N ASP A 49 12.01 7.09 -19.81
CA ASP A 49 13.03 7.77 -19.04
C ASP A 49 12.54 8.00 -17.59
N ALA A 50 13.14 7.26 -16.67
CA ALA A 50 12.82 7.32 -15.25
C ALA A 50 13.06 8.69 -14.63
N GLU A 51 14.09 9.42 -15.07
CA GLU A 51 14.44 10.72 -14.47
C GLU A 51 13.40 11.77 -14.86
N THR A 52 13.03 11.83 -16.14
CA THR A 52 11.94 12.70 -16.62
C THR A 52 10.61 12.35 -15.96
N ASP A 53 10.26 11.07 -15.89
CA ASP A 53 8.98 10.63 -15.31
C ASP A 53 8.89 10.97 -13.81
N ALA A 54 9.99 10.76 -13.06
CA ALA A 54 10.06 11.07 -11.63
C ALA A 54 10.08 12.58 -11.37
N TYR A 55 10.81 13.35 -12.18
CA TYR A 55 10.92 14.80 -12.04
C TYR A 55 9.55 15.47 -12.14
N ASN A 56 8.76 15.14 -13.17
CA ASN A 56 7.43 15.73 -13.35
C ASN A 56 6.47 15.42 -12.19
N LEU A 57 6.58 14.22 -11.59
CA LEU A 57 5.81 13.90 -10.39
C LEU A 57 6.34 14.66 -9.17
N SER A 58 7.66 14.75 -9.00
CA SER A 58 8.30 15.47 -7.89
C SER A 58 7.91 16.94 -7.86
N GLU A 59 7.90 17.62 -9.01
CA GLU A 59 7.47 19.02 -9.12
C GLU A 59 6.02 19.19 -8.68
N TYR A 60 5.13 18.35 -9.21
CA TYR A 60 3.71 18.37 -8.83
C TYR A 60 3.51 18.15 -7.32
N LEU A 61 4.22 17.18 -6.74
CA LEU A 61 4.08 16.88 -5.31
C LEU A 61 4.66 17.99 -4.44
N SER A 62 5.78 18.60 -4.82
CA SER A 62 6.39 19.71 -4.08
C SER A 62 5.46 20.94 -4.02
N ASP A 63 4.72 21.20 -5.10
CA ASP A 63 3.76 22.31 -5.15
C ASP A 63 2.45 22.01 -4.41
N TYR A 64 2.00 20.76 -4.42
CA TYR A 64 0.65 20.39 -3.99
C TYR A 64 0.60 19.76 -2.59
N MET A 65 1.57 18.92 -2.24
CA MET A 65 1.56 18.13 -1.01
C MET A 65 2.16 18.90 0.17
N ASN A 66 1.31 19.61 0.91
CA ASN A 66 1.70 20.28 2.15
C ASN A 66 1.65 19.38 3.40
N MET A 67 1.91 18.09 3.24
CA MET A 67 1.86 17.11 4.33
C MET A 67 2.81 15.95 4.10
N PRO A 68 3.28 15.28 5.17
CA PRO A 68 4.13 14.11 5.04
C PRO A 68 3.55 13.06 4.07
N TYR A 69 4.37 12.59 3.13
CA TYR A 69 3.91 11.63 2.12
C TYR A 69 4.96 10.58 1.74
N TYR A 70 4.47 9.46 1.22
CA TYR A 70 5.26 8.41 0.58
C TYR A 70 4.95 8.41 -0.90
N VAL A 71 5.98 8.51 -1.73
CA VAL A 71 5.81 8.51 -3.19
C VAL A 71 5.83 7.10 -3.74
N THR A 72 4.93 6.80 -4.68
CA THR A 72 4.94 5.51 -5.37
C THR A 72 6.23 5.31 -6.17
N ILE A 73 6.79 4.11 -6.09
CA ILE A 73 7.74 3.57 -7.05
C ILE A 73 6.93 2.67 -7.99
N PRO A 74 6.70 3.10 -9.24
CA PRO A 74 5.82 2.37 -10.14
C PRO A 74 6.49 1.10 -10.67
N PHE A 75 5.84 -0.05 -10.47
CA PHE A 75 6.30 -1.32 -11.02
C PHE A 75 5.95 -1.49 -12.50
N PHE A 76 4.70 -1.17 -12.87
CA PHE A 76 4.17 -1.42 -14.22
C PHE A 76 4.18 -0.17 -15.12
N THR A 77 4.40 -0.40 -16.41
CA THR A 77 4.09 0.52 -17.50
C THR A 77 2.57 0.62 -17.71
N PRO A 78 2.06 1.60 -18.47
CA PRO A 78 0.66 1.64 -18.88
C PRO A 78 0.18 0.36 -19.59
N ALA A 79 1.09 -0.35 -20.27
CA ALA A 79 0.83 -1.63 -20.92
C ALA A 79 0.86 -2.84 -19.96
N LYS A 80 0.99 -2.61 -18.65
CA LYS A 80 1.05 -3.63 -17.59
C LYS A 80 2.24 -4.59 -17.73
N THR A 81 3.35 -4.12 -18.29
CA THR A 81 4.65 -4.79 -18.25
C THR A 81 5.55 -4.13 -17.19
N PRO A 82 6.56 -4.82 -16.62
CA PRO A 82 7.49 -4.17 -15.71
C PRO A 82 8.23 -2.99 -16.35
N ARG A 83 8.47 -1.91 -15.59
CA ARG A 83 9.25 -0.74 -16.04
C ARG A 83 10.76 -1.00 -16.14
N GLY A 84 11.24 -2.09 -15.56
CA GLY A 84 12.65 -2.47 -15.55
C GLY A 84 12.84 -3.98 -15.64
N ASN A 85 14.11 -4.41 -15.71
CA ASN A 85 14.46 -5.82 -15.68
C ASN A 85 14.26 -6.38 -14.26
N ILE A 86 13.21 -7.20 -14.08
CA ILE A 86 12.78 -7.74 -12.79
C ILE A 86 13.74 -8.75 -12.15
N THR A 87 14.74 -9.24 -12.89
CA THR A 87 15.81 -10.13 -12.38
C THR A 87 17.20 -9.57 -12.62
N GLY A 88 17.29 -8.35 -13.16
CA GLY A 88 18.55 -7.68 -13.47
C GLY A 88 19.16 -6.96 -12.26
N SER A 89 20.19 -6.16 -12.53
CA SER A 89 20.77 -5.27 -11.51
C SER A 89 19.79 -4.15 -11.15
N PHE A 90 19.80 -3.75 -9.87
CA PHE A 90 19.17 -2.51 -9.44
C PHE A 90 19.95 -1.29 -9.95
N GLU A 91 21.28 -1.36 -10.00
CA GLU A 91 22.14 -0.31 -10.52
C GLU A 91 21.86 -0.08 -12.03
N GLY A 92 21.66 1.17 -12.41
CA GLY A 92 21.27 1.60 -13.75
C GLY A 92 19.82 1.30 -14.13
N SER A 93 19.02 0.72 -13.22
CA SER A 93 17.62 0.38 -13.47
C SER A 93 16.72 1.62 -13.56
N TYR A 94 15.52 1.43 -14.11
CA TYR A 94 14.47 2.44 -14.07
C TYR A 94 14.18 2.89 -12.62
N TRP A 95 14.08 1.94 -11.70
CA TRP A 95 13.72 2.21 -10.30
C TRP A 95 14.81 2.97 -9.55
N GLU A 96 16.09 2.67 -9.78
CA GLU A 96 17.17 3.44 -9.16
C GLU A 96 17.16 4.90 -9.63
N ARG A 97 17.06 5.13 -10.94
CA ARG A 97 16.98 6.48 -11.50
C ARG A 97 15.77 7.26 -10.98
N TRP A 98 14.62 6.59 -10.86
CA TRP A 98 13.41 7.16 -10.24
C TRP A 98 13.68 7.59 -8.78
N ILE A 99 14.28 6.70 -7.98
CA ILE A 99 14.58 6.98 -6.57
C ILE A 99 15.60 8.12 -6.43
N ASN A 100 16.60 8.19 -7.31
CA ASN A 100 17.62 9.24 -7.26
C ASN A 100 17.03 10.65 -7.41
N VAL A 101 16.00 10.84 -8.24
CA VAL A 101 15.34 12.14 -8.39
C VAL A 101 14.68 12.57 -7.08
N PHE A 102 13.87 11.70 -6.47
CA PHE A 102 13.19 12.01 -5.21
C PHE A 102 14.17 12.13 -4.04
N ALA A 103 15.17 11.25 -3.96
CA ALA A 103 16.17 11.31 -2.90
C ALA A 103 17.07 12.55 -2.99
N GLY A 104 17.21 13.14 -4.19
CA GLY A 104 17.88 14.42 -4.40
C GLY A 104 16.97 15.64 -4.22
N SER A 105 15.65 15.45 -4.03
CA SER A 105 14.71 16.55 -3.83
C SER A 105 14.90 17.20 -2.46
N SER A 106 14.61 18.50 -2.38
CA SER A 106 14.62 19.24 -1.11
C SER A 106 13.24 19.32 -0.46
N ASP A 107 12.28 18.48 -0.87
CA ASP A 107 10.92 18.52 -0.32
C ASP A 107 10.92 18.01 1.13
N PRO A 108 10.63 18.87 2.13
CA PRO A 108 10.62 18.46 3.54
C PRO A 108 9.48 17.52 3.91
N ASN A 109 8.47 17.36 3.04
CA ASN A 109 7.32 16.50 3.24
C ASN A 109 7.53 15.08 2.72
N LEU A 110 8.53 14.83 1.87
CA LEU A 110 8.87 13.48 1.42
C LEU A 110 9.41 12.66 2.61
N ARG A 111 8.70 11.59 2.97
CA ARG A 111 9.11 10.66 4.04
C ARG A 111 9.72 9.39 3.52
N GLY A 112 9.31 8.97 2.33
CA GLY A 112 9.83 7.77 1.74
C GLY A 112 9.07 7.31 0.53
N PHE A 113 9.15 6.01 0.29
CA PHE A 113 8.70 5.39 -0.94
C PHE A 113 7.70 4.28 -0.66
N TYR A 114 6.72 4.15 -1.55
CA TYR A 114 5.74 3.07 -1.58
C TYR A 114 6.01 2.14 -2.77
N TRP A 115 6.20 0.85 -2.53
CA TRP A 115 6.36 -0.12 -3.61
C TRP A 115 5.02 -0.54 -4.22
N SER A 116 4.80 -0.23 -5.51
CA SER A 116 3.47 -0.36 -6.12
C SER A 116 3.09 -1.78 -6.59
N LEU A 117 3.98 -2.78 -6.48
CA LEU A 117 3.63 -4.15 -6.84
C LEU A 117 2.87 -4.81 -5.69
N GLU A 118 1.55 -4.77 -5.75
CA GLU A 118 0.63 -5.26 -4.70
C GLU A 118 0.50 -6.81 -4.73
N ASN A 119 1.60 -7.54 -4.87
CA ASN A 119 1.63 -9.00 -4.96
C ASN A 119 2.40 -9.62 -3.79
N ALA A 120 1.69 -10.21 -2.82
CA ALA A 120 2.34 -10.88 -1.68
C ALA A 120 3.25 -12.06 -2.08
N TRP A 121 3.19 -12.53 -3.33
CA TRP A 121 4.02 -13.61 -3.88
C TRP A 121 5.14 -13.11 -4.80
N MET A 122 5.51 -11.82 -4.74
CA MET A 122 6.40 -11.21 -5.72
C MET A 122 7.75 -11.90 -5.91
N PHE A 123 8.28 -12.64 -4.92
CA PHE A 123 9.58 -13.33 -5.04
C PHE A 123 9.49 -14.75 -5.61
N LYS A 124 8.29 -15.29 -5.81
CA LYS A 124 8.14 -16.63 -6.37
C LYS A 124 8.55 -16.67 -7.83
N GLN A 125 9.28 -17.72 -8.18
CA GLN A 125 9.77 -17.95 -9.54
C GLN A 125 8.64 -17.92 -10.59
N ASP A 126 7.49 -18.55 -10.31
CA ASP A 126 6.36 -18.56 -11.24
C ASP A 126 5.72 -17.17 -11.43
N GLN A 127 5.87 -16.26 -10.46
CA GLN A 127 5.39 -14.88 -10.55
C GLN A 127 6.38 -14.02 -11.35
N ILE A 128 7.68 -14.22 -11.12
CA ILE A 128 8.76 -13.60 -11.89
C ILE A 128 8.62 -13.98 -13.37
N GLU A 129 8.43 -15.26 -13.69
CA GLU A 129 8.25 -15.75 -15.07
C GLU A 129 7.01 -15.15 -15.77
N LYS A 130 5.97 -14.80 -15.00
CA LYS A 130 4.76 -14.13 -15.49
C LYS A 130 4.90 -12.61 -15.61
N GLY A 131 6.04 -12.04 -15.22
CA GLY A 131 6.25 -10.59 -15.22
C GLY A 131 5.44 -9.84 -14.15
N VAL A 132 4.97 -10.55 -13.12
CA VAL A 132 4.21 -9.99 -11.98
C VAL A 132 4.93 -10.25 -10.64
N GLY A 133 6.20 -10.60 -10.72
CA GLY A 133 7.13 -10.76 -9.61
C GLY A 133 8.44 -10.02 -9.87
N ILE A 134 9.31 -10.02 -8.88
CA ILE A 134 10.62 -9.36 -8.89
C ILE A 134 11.61 -10.18 -8.05
N SER A 135 12.90 -10.13 -8.37
CA SER A 135 13.91 -10.78 -7.53
C SER A 135 14.04 -10.10 -6.17
N TYR A 136 14.31 -10.88 -5.12
CA TYR A 136 14.49 -10.32 -3.78
C TYR A 136 15.81 -9.54 -3.68
N GLU A 137 16.82 -9.86 -4.49
CA GLU A 137 18.08 -9.12 -4.56
C GLU A 137 17.87 -7.68 -5.02
N LEU A 138 16.95 -7.46 -5.95
CA LEU A 138 16.61 -6.13 -6.44
C LEU A 138 15.89 -5.33 -5.35
N ILE A 139 14.90 -5.92 -4.68
CA ILE A 139 14.22 -5.27 -3.54
C ILE A 139 15.18 -4.99 -2.39
N LYS A 140 16.11 -5.90 -2.09
CA LYS A 140 17.16 -5.68 -1.09
C LYS A 140 18.04 -4.48 -1.44
N ALA A 141 18.54 -4.40 -2.69
CA ALA A 141 19.37 -3.28 -3.13
C ALA A 141 18.58 -1.95 -3.13
N MET A 142 17.31 -1.99 -3.54
CA MET A 142 16.40 -0.85 -3.50
C MET A 142 16.18 -0.34 -2.07
N SER A 143 15.87 -1.25 -1.15
CA SER A 143 15.72 -0.97 0.28
C SER A 143 16.97 -0.31 0.85
N GLN A 144 18.15 -0.90 0.61
CA GLN A 144 19.43 -0.35 1.06
C GLN A 144 19.69 1.07 0.52
N LYS A 145 19.38 1.33 -0.75
CA LYS A 145 19.53 2.65 -1.37
C LYS A 145 18.62 3.68 -0.71
N ILE A 146 17.35 3.34 -0.50
CA ILE A 146 16.35 4.21 0.13
C ILE A 146 16.74 4.53 1.57
N HIS A 147 17.10 3.51 2.36
CA HIS A 147 17.52 3.69 3.76
C HIS A 147 18.82 4.47 3.90
N SER A 148 19.79 4.25 3.00
CA SER A 148 21.06 5.00 3.00
C SER A 148 20.85 6.49 2.70
N ALA A 149 19.77 6.84 2.00
CA ALA A 149 19.37 8.22 1.75
C ALA A 149 18.50 8.81 2.89
N GLY A 150 18.22 8.05 3.96
CA GLY A 150 17.48 8.51 5.14
C GLY A 150 15.95 8.47 4.98
N PHE A 151 15.45 7.74 3.98
CA PHE A 151 14.02 7.62 3.70
C PHE A 151 13.49 6.25 4.14
N GLU A 152 12.18 6.19 4.39
CA GLU A 152 11.47 4.94 4.68
C GLU A 152 10.98 4.24 3.40
N PHE A 153 10.76 2.93 3.47
CA PHE A 153 10.26 2.11 2.38
C PHE A 153 9.07 1.26 2.84
N ILE A 154 7.89 1.47 2.25
CA ILE A 154 6.64 0.82 2.66
C ILE A 154 6.03 -0.03 1.55
N TRP A 155 5.21 -1.00 1.94
CA TRP A 155 4.53 -1.90 1.01
C TRP A 155 3.13 -2.27 1.46
N ILE A 156 2.21 -2.39 0.51
CA ILE A 156 0.81 -2.74 0.74
C ILE A 156 0.45 -3.92 -0.18
N PRO A 157 0.81 -5.17 0.19
CA PRO A 157 0.55 -6.33 -0.64
C PRO A 157 -0.88 -6.86 -0.52
N SER A 158 -1.44 -7.33 -1.65
CA SER A 158 -2.65 -8.16 -1.63
C SER A 158 -2.36 -9.56 -1.09
N VAL A 159 -3.04 -9.94 -0.01
CA VAL A 159 -2.93 -11.26 0.66
C VAL A 159 -4.30 -11.96 0.74
N PRO A 160 -4.91 -12.34 -0.40
CA PRO A 160 -6.24 -12.97 -0.42
C PRO A 160 -6.19 -14.47 -0.07
N THR A 161 -5.58 -14.83 1.06
CA THR A 161 -5.42 -16.22 1.50
C THR A 161 -5.37 -16.32 3.03
N MET A 162 -5.85 -17.44 3.56
CA MET A 162 -5.60 -17.82 4.96
C MET A 162 -4.18 -18.37 5.17
N ASN A 163 -3.52 -18.86 4.12
CA ASN A 163 -2.13 -19.33 4.18
C ASN A 163 -1.14 -18.17 3.97
N ILE A 164 -1.09 -17.26 4.94
CA ILE A 164 -0.20 -16.07 4.90
C ILE A 164 1.27 -16.49 4.90
N GLU A 165 1.62 -17.57 5.61
CA GLU A 165 2.99 -18.11 5.63
C GLU A 165 3.47 -18.57 4.25
N GLY A 166 2.55 -18.99 3.37
CA GLY A 166 2.83 -19.32 1.97
C GLY A 166 2.95 -18.10 1.04
N THR A 167 3.19 -16.90 1.57
CA THR A 167 3.49 -15.66 0.84
C THR A 167 4.97 -15.30 1.01
N ASN A 168 5.40 -14.17 0.46
CA ASN A 168 6.75 -13.62 0.63
C ASN A 168 6.81 -12.50 1.67
N ILE A 169 5.75 -12.24 2.44
CA ILE A 169 5.79 -11.26 3.54
C ILE A 169 6.77 -11.70 4.62
N PHE A 170 6.71 -12.98 4.99
CA PHE A 170 7.58 -13.61 5.97
C PHE A 170 8.60 -14.52 5.28
N PRO A 171 9.72 -14.84 5.94
CA PRO A 171 10.70 -15.77 5.41
C PRO A 171 10.06 -17.12 5.09
N TRP A 172 10.39 -17.66 3.93
CA TRP A 172 9.85 -18.92 3.48
C TRP A 172 10.75 -20.07 3.93
N TYR A 173 10.23 -20.99 4.77
CA TYR A 173 11.02 -22.08 5.35
C TYR A 173 11.33 -23.24 4.39
N TYR A 174 10.49 -23.47 3.37
CA TYR A 174 10.69 -24.55 2.39
C TYR A 174 11.48 -24.09 1.15
N SER A 175 12.69 -24.62 1.00
CA SER A 175 13.67 -24.38 -0.06
C SER A 175 13.15 -23.84 -1.42
N PRO A 176 13.82 -22.83 -2.01
CA PRO A 176 14.95 -22.09 -1.44
C PRO A 176 14.46 -21.13 -0.34
N ASN A 177 15.24 -20.97 0.73
CA ASN A 177 14.93 -20.07 1.83
C ASN A 177 14.84 -18.62 1.32
N TYR A 178 13.64 -18.19 0.95
CA TYR A 178 13.43 -16.80 0.54
C TYR A 178 13.41 -15.92 1.78
N PRO A 179 14.12 -14.78 1.77
CA PRO A 179 13.98 -13.78 2.81
C PRO A 179 12.54 -13.26 2.85
N GLY A 180 12.11 -12.85 4.04
CA GLY A 180 10.82 -12.21 4.19
C GLY A 180 10.88 -10.77 3.69
N ALA A 181 9.86 -10.32 2.96
CA ALA A 181 9.74 -8.91 2.60
C ALA A 181 9.75 -8.01 3.85
N CYS A 182 9.29 -8.48 5.01
CA CYS A 182 9.41 -7.75 6.26
C CYS A 182 10.85 -7.37 6.67
N GLU A 183 11.88 -7.94 6.05
CA GLU A 183 13.28 -7.55 6.26
C GLU A 183 13.69 -6.30 5.45
N TYR A 184 12.90 -5.91 4.43
CA TYR A 184 13.27 -4.86 3.47
C TYR A 184 12.42 -3.59 3.60
N PHE A 185 11.24 -3.69 4.18
CA PHE A 185 10.30 -2.58 4.32
C PHE A 185 10.21 -2.12 5.77
N ASP A 186 10.13 -0.81 5.99
CA ASP A 186 9.86 -0.24 7.31
C ASP A 186 8.45 -0.56 7.79
N TYR A 187 7.49 -0.61 6.87
CA TYR A 187 6.11 -1.01 7.15
C TYR A 187 5.53 -1.87 6.01
N VAL A 188 4.91 -2.99 6.36
CA VAL A 188 4.13 -3.84 5.44
C VAL A 188 2.69 -3.87 5.90
N PHE A 189 1.76 -3.34 5.09
CA PHE A 189 0.33 -3.35 5.37
C PHE A 189 -0.34 -4.44 4.53
N ALA A 190 -0.44 -5.64 5.09
CA ALA A 190 -1.01 -6.82 4.44
C ALA A 190 -2.52 -6.65 4.24
N GLN A 191 -2.96 -6.68 2.98
CA GLN A 191 -4.38 -6.55 2.61
C GLN A 191 -5.08 -7.92 2.66
N PRO A 192 -5.98 -8.16 3.62
CA PRO A 192 -6.75 -9.40 3.69
C PRO A 192 -7.78 -9.54 2.56
N ASN A 193 -7.95 -8.50 1.74
CA ASN A 193 -8.73 -8.48 0.51
C ASN A 193 -10.26 -8.48 0.73
N TYR A 194 -10.78 -7.26 0.88
CA TYR A 194 -12.19 -6.86 0.95
C TYR A 194 -12.97 -7.19 -0.34
N TYR A 195 -12.28 -7.35 -1.47
CA TYR A 195 -12.87 -7.47 -2.81
C TYR A 195 -13.20 -8.91 -3.25
N MET A 196 -12.28 -9.85 -3.03
CA MET A 196 -12.33 -11.17 -3.69
C MET A 196 -13.06 -12.26 -2.89
N GLY A 197 -13.52 -11.96 -1.68
CA GLY A 197 -14.30 -12.89 -0.85
C GLY A 197 -13.60 -14.17 -0.43
N ARG A 198 -12.27 -14.27 -0.63
CA ARG A 198 -11.48 -15.47 -0.28
C ARG A 198 -11.24 -15.61 1.22
N ILE A 199 -11.49 -14.54 1.98
CA ILE A 199 -11.37 -14.52 3.44
C ILE A 199 -12.77 -14.35 4.04
N ASN A 200 -13.23 -15.38 4.74
CA ASN A 200 -14.51 -15.42 5.43
C ASN A 200 -14.38 -15.31 6.97
N ASN A 201 -13.17 -15.47 7.51
CA ASN A 201 -12.88 -15.36 8.93
C ASN A 201 -11.71 -14.40 9.16
N ILE A 202 -12.02 -13.10 9.21
CA ILE A 202 -11.01 -12.06 9.42
C ILE A 202 -10.36 -12.11 10.82
N ASN A 203 -11.09 -12.60 11.83
CA ASN A 203 -10.51 -12.83 13.17
C ASN A 203 -9.41 -13.89 13.11
N GLY A 204 -9.71 -15.04 12.49
CA GLY A 204 -8.72 -16.10 12.29
C GLY A 204 -7.55 -15.65 11.41
N TRP A 205 -7.80 -14.82 10.40
CA TRP A 205 -6.75 -14.24 9.57
C TRP A 205 -5.83 -13.31 10.38
N THR A 206 -6.42 -12.42 11.19
CA THR A 206 -5.68 -11.50 12.06
C THR A 206 -4.85 -12.26 13.09
N LEU A 207 -5.42 -13.30 13.72
CA LEU A 207 -4.69 -14.16 14.64
C LEU A 207 -3.50 -14.86 13.98
N ASN A 208 -3.68 -15.34 12.74
CA ASN A 208 -2.59 -15.95 11.97
C ASN A 208 -1.48 -14.95 11.68
N LEU A 209 -1.84 -13.72 11.24
CA LEU A 209 -0.87 -12.66 11.00
C LEU A 209 -0.05 -12.36 12.26
N GLU A 210 -0.69 -12.22 13.41
CA GLU A 210 0.00 -11.97 14.69
C GLU A 210 0.92 -13.13 15.10
N GLY A 211 0.49 -14.37 14.90
CA GLY A 211 1.32 -15.55 15.14
C GLY A 211 2.59 -15.56 14.28
N LEU A 212 2.49 -15.18 13.01
CA LEU A 212 3.63 -15.10 12.09
C LEU A 212 4.58 -13.94 12.45
N LYS A 213 4.04 -12.79 12.83
CA LYS A 213 4.84 -11.65 13.32
C LYS A 213 5.67 -12.02 14.53
N LEU A 214 5.06 -12.71 15.50
CA LEU A 214 5.74 -13.27 16.67
C LEU A 214 6.83 -14.27 16.27
N LYS A 215 6.50 -15.22 15.40
CA LYS A 215 7.41 -16.30 14.96
C LYS A 215 8.65 -15.76 14.25
N TYR A 216 8.50 -14.75 13.39
CA TYR A 216 9.55 -14.24 12.53
C TYR A 216 10.13 -12.89 12.98
N ASN A 217 9.70 -12.37 14.15
CA ASN A 217 10.10 -11.06 14.67
C ASN A 217 9.82 -9.89 13.69
N CYS A 218 8.75 -9.99 12.90
CA CYS A 218 8.36 -9.00 11.88
C CYS A 218 7.28 -8.05 12.41
N TRP A 219 7.63 -7.26 13.42
CA TRP A 219 6.72 -6.32 14.11
C TRP A 219 6.28 -5.11 13.28
N ASN A 220 6.92 -4.91 12.14
CA ASN A 220 6.60 -3.92 11.10
C ASN A 220 5.46 -4.35 10.17
N VAL A 221 4.91 -5.55 10.32
CA VAL A 221 3.78 -6.03 9.51
C VAL A 221 2.47 -5.71 10.21
N PHE A 222 1.51 -5.13 9.50
CA PHE A 222 0.19 -4.75 9.99
C PHE A 222 -0.89 -5.21 9.01
N MET A 223 -2.13 -5.29 9.47
CA MET A 223 -3.28 -5.44 8.58
C MET A 223 -3.62 -4.08 7.99
N GLU A 224 -3.84 -4.05 6.68
CA GLU A 224 -4.37 -2.88 5.97
C GLU A 224 -5.90 -2.79 6.14
N MET A 225 -6.45 -1.57 6.08
CA MET A 225 -7.86 -1.24 6.30
C MET A 225 -8.55 -0.83 4.98
N GLU A 226 -9.19 -1.78 4.29
CA GLU A 226 -9.89 -1.49 3.03
C GLU A 226 -11.35 -1.07 3.25
N ALA A 227 -11.79 -0.08 2.47
CA ALA A 227 -13.17 0.23 2.17
C ALA A 227 -13.25 0.80 0.75
N ASP A 228 -14.44 0.91 0.17
CA ASP A 228 -14.61 1.57 -1.13
C ASP A 228 -16.00 2.22 -1.23
N GLU A 229 -16.29 2.82 -2.38
CA GLU A 229 -17.54 3.52 -2.64
C GLU A 229 -18.80 2.65 -2.48
N CYS A 230 -18.70 1.32 -2.42
CA CYS A 230 -19.85 0.47 -2.13
C CYS A 230 -20.45 0.76 -0.74
N VAL A 231 -19.65 1.21 0.24
CA VAL A 231 -20.15 1.50 1.61
C VAL A 231 -21.15 2.67 1.62
N ILE A 232 -21.08 3.56 0.62
CA ILE A 232 -22.00 4.69 0.43
C ILE A 232 -23.00 4.45 -0.71
N GLY A 233 -23.14 3.20 -1.18
CA GLY A 233 -24.04 2.84 -2.28
C GLY A 233 -23.55 3.25 -3.68
N GLY A 234 -22.28 3.64 -3.81
CA GLY A 234 -21.61 3.83 -5.09
C GLY A 234 -21.17 2.51 -5.73
N GLY A 235 -20.48 2.59 -6.86
CA GLY A 235 -19.85 1.44 -7.50
C GLY A 235 -18.45 1.19 -6.94
N GLY A 236 -18.07 -0.07 -6.75
CA GLY A 236 -16.76 -0.46 -6.23
C GLY A 236 -16.53 -1.96 -6.38
N ASN A 237 -15.57 -2.48 -5.64
CA ASN A 237 -15.10 -3.86 -5.70
C ASN A 237 -15.45 -4.68 -4.46
N CYS A 238 -16.09 -4.10 -3.43
CA CYS A 238 -16.57 -4.83 -2.26
C CYS A 238 -17.27 -6.13 -2.68
N LYS A 239 -16.93 -7.27 -2.04
CA LYS A 239 -17.51 -8.57 -2.39
C LYS A 239 -19.04 -8.63 -2.26
N THR A 240 -19.63 -7.72 -1.48
CA THR A 240 -21.08 -7.56 -1.31
C THR A 240 -21.57 -6.18 -1.78
N CYS A 241 -20.98 -5.61 -2.84
CA CYS A 241 -21.26 -4.23 -3.27
C CYS A 241 -22.73 -3.90 -3.55
N SER A 242 -23.57 -4.91 -3.80
CA SER A 242 -25.03 -4.72 -3.91
C SER A 242 -25.71 -4.33 -2.58
N ASP A 243 -25.01 -4.39 -1.45
CA ASP A 243 -25.48 -4.07 -0.11
C ASP A 243 -24.44 -3.24 0.64
N SER A 244 -24.67 -1.92 0.67
CA SER A 244 -23.77 -0.96 1.29
C SER A 244 -23.60 -1.15 2.80
N ILE A 245 -24.64 -1.67 3.48
CA ILE A 245 -24.60 -1.93 4.92
C ILE A 245 -23.65 -3.09 5.19
N ASN A 246 -23.76 -4.17 4.41
CA ASN A 246 -22.86 -5.31 4.53
C ASN A 246 -21.40 -4.95 4.17
N CYS A 247 -21.19 -4.08 3.17
CA CYS A 247 -19.86 -3.54 2.88
C CYS A 247 -19.29 -2.69 4.01
N THR A 248 -20.11 -1.81 4.61
CA THR A 248 -19.71 -1.01 5.77
C THR A 248 -19.32 -1.90 6.95
N LYS A 249 -20.13 -2.93 7.22
CA LYS A 249 -19.83 -3.92 8.26
C LYS A 249 -18.53 -4.67 7.98
N LEU A 250 -18.30 -5.10 6.75
CA LEU A 250 -17.07 -5.80 6.36
C LEU A 250 -15.82 -4.93 6.58
N ALA A 251 -15.86 -3.65 6.24
CA ALA A 251 -14.77 -2.72 6.51
C ALA A 251 -14.57 -2.53 8.03
N SER A 252 -15.66 -2.47 8.80
CA SER A 252 -15.63 -2.41 10.27
C SER A 252 -15.09 -3.69 10.93
N ASP A 253 -15.24 -4.85 10.28
CA ASP A 253 -14.76 -6.13 10.82
C ASP A 253 -13.23 -6.15 10.95
N TYR A 254 -12.49 -5.32 10.20
CA TYR A 254 -11.04 -5.12 10.37
C TYR A 254 -10.70 -4.50 11.73
N VAL A 255 -11.46 -3.50 12.18
CA VAL A 255 -11.29 -2.89 13.50
C VAL A 255 -11.65 -3.89 14.59
N GLN A 256 -12.80 -4.57 14.43
CA GLN A 256 -13.26 -5.57 15.38
C GLN A 256 -12.25 -6.71 15.54
N ALA A 257 -11.68 -7.21 14.43
CA ALA A 257 -10.71 -8.29 14.46
C ALA A 257 -9.43 -7.90 15.21
N GLN A 258 -8.97 -6.66 15.05
CA GLN A 258 -7.85 -6.15 15.85
C GLN A 258 -8.21 -6.12 17.33
N ILE A 259 -9.32 -5.50 17.71
CA ILE A 259 -9.73 -5.44 19.13
C ILE A 259 -9.86 -6.84 19.74
N ASN A 260 -10.45 -7.78 19.02
CA ASN A 260 -10.65 -9.15 19.51
C ASN A 260 -9.34 -9.91 19.73
N ASN A 261 -8.36 -9.75 18.85
CA ASN A 261 -7.14 -10.57 18.87
C ASN A 261 -5.97 -9.89 19.60
N ILE A 262 -5.90 -8.55 19.58
CA ILE A 262 -4.80 -7.78 20.16
C ILE A 262 -5.25 -6.76 21.22
N GLY A 263 -6.55 -6.63 21.49
CA GLY A 263 -7.10 -5.74 22.53
C GLY A 263 -7.10 -4.25 22.18
N ARG A 264 -6.64 -3.86 20.98
CA ARG A 264 -6.52 -2.46 20.52
C ARG A 264 -6.43 -2.40 19.00
N LYS A 265 -6.45 -1.19 18.40
CA LYS A 265 -6.06 -1.00 17.01
C LYS A 265 -4.53 -1.09 16.84
N TYR A 266 -4.05 -1.54 15.69
CA TYR A 266 -2.62 -1.55 15.34
C TYR A 266 -2.04 -0.14 15.43
N PRO A 267 -0.78 0.03 15.86
CA PRO A 267 -0.19 1.36 15.99
C PRO A 267 0.05 2.06 14.66
N GLN A 268 0.26 1.31 13.57
CA GLN A 268 0.35 1.83 12.20
C GLN A 268 -0.78 1.23 11.39
N ARG A 269 -1.49 2.06 10.62
CA ARG A 269 -2.66 1.64 9.83
C ARG A 269 -2.63 2.34 8.49
N ALA A 270 -2.66 1.56 7.42
CA ALA A 270 -2.91 2.09 6.07
C ALA A 270 -4.38 1.85 5.71
N TYR A 271 -4.99 2.85 5.06
CA TYR A 271 -6.40 2.89 4.72
C TYR A 271 -6.56 3.06 3.21
N TYR A 272 -6.90 1.96 2.55
CA TYR A 272 -7.26 1.91 1.14
C TYR A 272 -8.73 2.24 1.03
N PHE A 273 -8.99 3.38 0.41
CA PHE A 273 -10.32 3.76 -0.05
C PHE A 273 -10.22 4.38 -1.43
N GLY A 274 -11.35 4.54 -2.11
CA GLY A 274 -11.40 5.18 -3.42
C GLY A 274 -11.13 6.68 -3.35
N VAL A 275 -11.84 7.46 -4.15
CA VAL A 275 -11.52 8.88 -4.33
C VAL A 275 -12.35 9.82 -3.45
N THR A 276 -13.36 9.31 -2.74
CA THR A 276 -14.25 10.13 -1.90
C THR A 276 -14.08 9.85 -0.41
N PHE A 277 -14.04 10.93 0.38
CA PHE A 277 -13.89 10.86 1.84
C PHE A 277 -15.16 10.41 2.57
N ASP A 278 -16.31 10.42 1.90
CA ASP A 278 -17.55 9.92 2.48
C ASP A 278 -17.48 8.42 2.80
N VAL A 279 -16.64 7.66 2.08
CA VAL A 279 -16.33 6.26 2.41
C VAL A 279 -15.76 6.16 3.83
N VAL A 280 -14.74 6.97 4.12
CA VAL A 280 -14.07 6.97 5.44
C VAL A 280 -15.06 7.40 6.53
N ARG A 281 -15.82 8.47 6.30
CA ARG A 281 -16.82 8.97 7.27
C ARG A 281 -17.91 7.96 7.57
N GLN A 282 -18.38 7.25 6.55
CA GLN A 282 -19.43 6.25 6.69
C GLN A 282 -18.95 5.09 7.57
N VAL A 283 -17.77 4.56 7.30
CA VAL A 283 -17.20 3.45 8.09
C VAL A 283 -16.85 3.92 9.51
N ASP A 284 -16.31 5.14 9.66
CA ASP A 284 -16.00 5.72 10.96
C ASP A 284 -17.24 5.89 11.84
N SER A 285 -18.31 6.46 11.28
CA SER A 285 -19.59 6.64 11.98
C SER A 285 -20.19 5.30 12.40
N TYR A 286 -20.08 4.28 11.54
CA TYR A 286 -20.50 2.93 11.85
C TYR A 286 -19.67 2.31 12.99
N CYS A 287 -18.35 2.41 12.93
CA CYS A 287 -17.46 1.88 13.97
C CYS A 287 -17.73 2.55 15.33
N ILE A 288 -17.91 3.88 15.38
CA ILE A 288 -18.24 4.60 16.62
C ILE A 288 -19.55 4.06 17.20
N SER A 289 -20.56 3.90 16.36
CA SER A 289 -21.91 3.51 16.81
C SER A 289 -22.01 2.05 17.24
N ASN A 290 -21.23 1.15 16.62
CA ASN A 290 -21.36 -0.30 16.84
C ASN A 290 -20.22 -0.89 17.67
N LEU A 291 -19.03 -0.32 17.60
CA LEU A 291 -17.82 -0.81 18.28
C LEU A 291 -17.36 0.12 19.41
N GLY A 292 -17.91 1.32 19.51
CA GLY A 292 -17.50 2.33 20.49
C GLY A 292 -16.11 2.93 20.23
N VAL A 293 -15.55 2.73 19.04
CA VAL A 293 -14.24 3.24 18.64
C VAL A 293 -14.27 3.79 17.20
N PRO A 294 -13.44 4.79 16.85
CA PRO A 294 -13.35 5.28 15.48
C PRO A 294 -12.63 4.30 14.57
N TYR A 295 -12.94 4.36 13.28
CA TYR A 295 -12.26 3.63 12.22
C TYR A 295 -10.83 4.16 12.02
N VAL A 296 -10.69 5.49 11.87
CA VAL A 296 -9.39 6.18 11.77
C VAL A 296 -8.78 6.44 13.15
#